data_AF-A0A949MK10-F1
#
_entry.id   AF-A0A949MK10-F1
#
_cell.length_a   1.000
_cell.length_b   1.000
_cell.length_c   1.000
_cell.angle_alpha   90.00
_cell.angle_beta   90.00
_cell.angle_gamma   90.00
#
_symmetry.space_group_name_H-M   'P 1'
#
loop_
_entity.id
_entity.type
_entity.pdbx_description
1 polymer ?
#
loop_
_entity_poly.entity_id
_entity_poly.type
_entity_poly.pdbx_seq_one_letter_code
_entity_poly.pdbx_strand_id
1 'polypeptide(L)'
;TSNMDIIIYTGFDYSGRNLLLTRSSDAVIEICGRVGTLNEFTIAFEDKKPVGVLLGTGGAVEEIPHILKVAKRGHKNVIYDTDPKRLIKKVLAAVRKQNIVIERRERNASARRRNGKHGKGKKRITSPE
;
A
#
# COMPACT_ATOMS: atom_id res chain seq x y z
N THR A 1 21.37 3.48 -18.33
CA THR A 1 20.49 4.47 -17.69
C THR A 1 19.37 4.97 -18.59
N SER A 2 19.24 4.50 -19.83
CA SER A 2 18.18 4.91 -20.78
C SER A 2 16.74 4.64 -20.34
N ASN A 3 16.53 3.82 -19.29
CA ASN A 3 15.21 3.39 -18.81
C ASN A 3 14.89 3.94 -17.41
N MET A 4 15.54 5.04 -16.99
CA MET A 4 15.32 5.67 -15.70
C MET A 4 15.06 7.16 -15.90
N ASP A 5 13.86 7.63 -15.54
CA ASP A 5 13.52 9.05 -15.62
C ASP A 5 14.21 9.86 -14.49
N ILE A 6 14.29 9.27 -13.29
CA ILE A 6 14.86 9.89 -12.10
C ILE A 6 15.67 8.85 -11.32
N ILE A 7 16.87 9.24 -10.87
CA ILE A 7 17.71 8.46 -9.97
C ILE A 7 17.79 9.18 -8.63
N ILE A 8 17.41 8.49 -7.55
CA ILE A 8 17.46 9.03 -6.19
C ILE A 8 18.54 8.28 -5.40
N TYR A 9 19.60 8.98 -5.03
CA TYR A 9 20.65 8.46 -4.15
C TYR A 9 20.22 8.64 -2.69
N THR A 10 19.81 7.57 -2.04
CA THR A 10 19.18 7.64 -0.71
C THR A 10 20.17 7.65 0.44
N GLY A 11 21.37 7.09 0.28
CA GLY A 11 22.33 6.90 1.37
C GLY A 11 21.87 5.94 2.48
N PHE A 12 20.72 5.26 2.31
CA PHE A 12 20.10 4.41 3.35
C PHE A 12 20.29 2.91 3.17
N ASP A 13 21.28 2.52 2.36
CA ASP A 13 21.59 1.12 2.07
C ASP A 13 20.36 0.32 1.56
N TYR A 14 20.43 -1.01 1.54
CA TYR A 14 19.39 -1.88 1.00
C TYR A 14 18.04 -1.69 1.70
N SER A 15 17.98 -1.80 3.03
CA SER A 15 16.70 -1.77 3.76
C SER A 15 15.99 -0.43 3.65
N GLY A 16 16.73 0.68 3.75
CA GLY A 16 16.13 2.01 3.67
C GLY A 16 15.74 2.40 2.24
N ARG A 17 16.51 1.99 1.23
CA ARG A 17 16.11 2.17 -0.17
C ARG A 17 14.85 1.36 -0.49
N ASN A 18 14.76 0.12 -0.02
CA ASN A 18 13.59 -0.74 -0.24
C ASN A 18 12.34 -0.15 0.40
N LEU A 19 12.45 0.42 1.62
CA LEU A 19 11.35 1.13 2.27
C LEU A 19 10.85 2.31 1.42
N LEU A 20 11.75 3.19 0.97
CA LEU A 20 11.36 4.35 0.16
C LEU A 20 10.72 3.94 -1.17
N LEU A 21 11.30 2.95 -1.86
CA LEU A 21 10.77 2.38 -3.10
C LEU A 21 9.38 1.77 -2.90
N THR A 22 9.20 0.99 -1.85
CA THR A 22 7.93 0.31 -1.59
C THR A 22 6.86 1.31 -1.17
N ARG A 23 7.23 2.35 -0.41
CA ARG A 23 6.29 3.37 0.06
C ARG A 23 5.79 4.27 -1.05
N SER A 24 6.56 4.48 -2.12
CA SER A 24 6.16 5.32 -3.25
C SER A 24 5.19 4.66 -4.24
N SER A 25 4.88 3.37 -4.10
CA SER A 25 3.96 2.65 -5.01
C SER A 25 2.50 2.63 -4.52
N ASP A 26 1.54 2.39 -5.43
CA ASP A 26 0.15 2.08 -5.01
C ASP A 26 -0.06 0.58 -4.75
N ALA A 27 0.75 -0.27 -5.39
CA ALA A 27 0.76 -1.72 -5.25
C ALA A 27 2.16 -2.25 -5.58
N VAL A 28 2.42 -3.50 -5.18
CA VAL A 28 3.71 -4.17 -5.40
C VAL A 28 3.48 -5.50 -6.10
N ILE A 29 4.38 -5.87 -7.01
CA ILE A 29 4.40 -7.18 -7.67
C ILE A 29 5.72 -7.88 -7.33
N GLU A 30 5.59 -9.07 -6.77
CA GLU A 30 6.69 -9.93 -6.33
C GLU A 30 6.89 -11.06 -7.34
N ILE A 31 8.13 -11.23 -7.82
CA ILE A 31 8.50 -12.25 -8.82
C ILE A 31 9.86 -12.86 -8.46
N CYS A 32 9.96 -14.19 -8.41
CA CYS A 32 11.17 -14.94 -8.12
C CYS A 32 11.84 -14.52 -6.79
N GLY A 33 12.80 -13.61 -6.87
CA GLY A 33 13.31 -12.85 -5.73
C GLY A 33 14.17 -13.61 -4.73
N ARG A 34 14.77 -12.83 -3.83
CA ARG A 34 15.61 -13.30 -2.70
C ARG A 34 15.19 -12.56 -1.42
N VAL A 35 16.04 -12.54 -0.40
CA VAL A 35 15.78 -11.85 0.89
C VAL A 35 15.36 -10.39 0.72
N GLY A 36 15.94 -9.65 -0.23
CA GLY A 36 15.54 -8.26 -0.52
C GLY A 36 14.09 -8.14 -0.99
N THR A 37 13.64 -9.04 -1.85
CA THR A 37 12.26 -9.16 -2.34
C THR A 37 11.32 -9.51 -1.18
N LEU A 38 11.73 -10.41 -0.29
CA LEU A 38 10.96 -10.71 0.91
C LEU A 38 10.85 -9.50 1.83
N ASN A 39 11.90 -8.68 1.94
CA ASN A 39 11.86 -7.43 2.69
C ASN A 39 10.86 -6.44 2.08
N GLU A 40 10.88 -6.23 0.77
CA GLU A 40 9.90 -5.40 0.03
C GLU A 40 8.46 -5.90 0.25
N PHE A 41 8.25 -7.22 0.13
CA PHE A 41 6.97 -7.87 0.43
C PHE A 41 6.48 -7.55 1.84
N THR A 42 7.32 -7.71 2.86
CA THR A 42 6.91 -7.46 4.25
C THR A 42 6.54 -6.00 4.48
N ILE A 43 7.24 -5.05 3.86
CA ILE A 43 6.93 -3.61 3.95
C ILE A 43 5.57 -3.34 3.30
N ALA A 44 5.36 -3.82 2.07
CA ALA A 44 4.10 -3.63 1.35
C ALA A 44 2.90 -4.28 2.07
N PHE A 45 3.14 -5.44 2.68
CA PHE A 45 2.17 -6.19 3.46
C PHE A 45 1.73 -5.41 4.70
N GLU A 46 2.67 -4.88 5.49
CA GLU A 46 2.36 -4.08 6.68
C GLU A 46 1.65 -2.77 6.35
N ASP A 47 2.02 -2.16 5.22
CA ASP A 47 1.35 -0.98 4.68
C ASP A 47 -0.06 -1.24 4.14
N LYS A 48 -0.48 -2.51 4.08
CA LYS A 48 -1.78 -2.95 3.56
C LYS A 48 -1.98 -2.60 2.08
N LYS A 49 -0.89 -2.46 1.32
CA LYS A 49 -0.93 -2.28 -0.12
C LYS A 49 -1.36 -3.58 -0.79
N PRO A 50 -2.04 -3.54 -1.96
CA PRO A 50 -2.24 -4.74 -2.75
C PRO A 50 -0.88 -5.28 -3.19
N VAL A 51 -0.64 -6.55 -2.91
CA VAL A 51 0.59 -7.26 -3.31
C VAL A 51 0.21 -8.39 -4.25
N GLY A 52 0.70 -8.34 -5.48
CA GLY A 52 0.62 -9.45 -6.42
C GLY A 52 1.84 -10.34 -6.30
N VAL A 53 1.66 -11.65 -6.17
CA VAL A 53 2.75 -12.63 -6.11
C VAL A 53 2.61 -13.55 -7.31
N LEU A 54 3.62 -13.53 -8.19
CA LEU A 54 3.68 -14.39 -9.37
C LEU A 54 4.32 -15.74 -9.01
N LEU A 55 3.48 -16.75 -8.79
CA LEU A 55 3.92 -18.10 -8.44
C LEU A 55 4.40 -18.86 -9.68
N GLY A 56 5.18 -19.92 -9.45
CA GLY A 56 5.82 -20.71 -10.51
C GLY A 56 7.05 -20.03 -11.12
N THR A 57 7.58 -19.00 -10.44
CA THR A 57 8.80 -18.27 -10.87
C THR A 57 10.02 -18.60 -10.00
N GLY A 58 9.84 -19.41 -8.96
CA GLY A 58 10.90 -19.86 -8.06
C GLY A 58 11.28 -18.80 -7.04
N GLY A 59 12.45 -18.94 -6.42
CA GLY A 59 12.96 -17.96 -5.45
C GLY A 59 12.13 -17.82 -4.18
N ALA A 60 12.34 -16.70 -3.48
CA ALA A 60 11.73 -16.44 -2.16
C ALA A 60 10.20 -16.23 -2.23
N VAL A 61 9.64 -15.89 -3.39
CA VAL A 61 8.20 -15.61 -3.51
C VAL A 61 7.33 -16.86 -3.34
N GLU A 62 7.86 -18.04 -3.63
CA GLU A 62 7.16 -19.32 -3.42
C GLU A 62 6.92 -19.60 -1.93
N GLU A 63 7.75 -19.04 -1.05
CA GLU A 63 7.65 -19.22 0.40
C GLU A 63 6.64 -18.26 1.06
N ILE A 64 6.20 -17.21 0.36
CA ILE A 64 5.28 -16.20 0.93
C ILE A 64 4.00 -16.83 1.53
N PRO A 65 3.29 -17.77 0.87
CA PRO A 65 2.13 -18.43 1.45
C PRO A 65 2.45 -19.15 2.76
N HIS A 66 3.60 -19.84 2.82
CA HIS A 66 4.05 -20.57 3.99
C HIS A 66 4.43 -19.62 5.14
N ILE A 67 5.17 -18.55 4.84
CA ILE A 67 5.55 -17.51 5.81
C ILE A 67 4.32 -16.88 6.45
N LEU A 68 3.32 -16.48 5.65
CA LEU A 68 2.09 -15.89 6.19
C LEU A 68 1.31 -16.85 7.08
N LYS A 69 1.27 -18.14 6.70
CA LYS A 69 0.65 -19.20 7.50
C LYS A 69 1.33 -19.34 8.87
N VAL A 70 2.66 -19.43 8.91
CA VAL A 70 3.43 -19.57 10.15
C VAL A 70 3.33 -18.30 11.01
N ALA A 71 3.36 -17.12 10.38
CA ALA A 71 3.21 -15.83 11.05
C ALA A 71 1.78 -15.57 11.56
N LYS A 72 0.81 -16.46 11.28
CA LYS A 72 -0.62 -16.31 11.64
C LYS A 72 -1.20 -14.99 11.15
N ARG A 73 -0.78 -14.55 9.95
CA ARG A 73 -1.23 -13.32 9.30
C ARG A 73 -2.25 -13.63 8.21
N GLY A 74 -3.23 -12.75 8.03
CA GLY A 74 -4.24 -12.91 6.98
C GLY A 74 -3.75 -12.49 5.59
N HIS A 75 -4.42 -12.97 4.53
CA HIS A 75 -4.04 -12.74 3.13
C HIS A 75 -4.85 -11.62 2.44
N LYS A 76 -5.52 -10.74 3.19
CA LYS A 76 -6.57 -9.86 2.63
C LYS A 76 -6.12 -8.95 1.48
N ASN A 77 -4.84 -8.62 1.43
CA ASN A 77 -4.23 -7.76 0.43
C ASN A 77 -3.23 -8.49 -0.49
N VAL A 78 -3.08 -9.81 -0.37
CA VAL A 78 -2.14 -10.60 -1.19
C VAL A 78 -2.89 -11.39 -2.24
N ILE A 79 -2.46 -11.26 -3.49
CA ILE A 79 -3.09 -11.83 -4.68
C ILE A 79 -2.08 -12.74 -5.34
N TYR A 80 -2.43 -14.01 -5.51
CA TYR A 80 -1.58 -14.99 -6.17
C TYR A 80 -2.11 -15.30 -7.57
N ASP A 81 -1.20 -15.46 -8.53
CA ASP A 81 -1.48 -16.05 -9.85
C ASP A 81 -0.18 -16.62 -10.41
N THR A 82 -0.28 -17.51 -11.40
CA THR A 82 0.85 -18.01 -12.19
C THR A 82 0.92 -17.35 -13.56
N ASP A 83 -0.16 -16.70 -14.01
CA ASP A 83 -0.18 -15.92 -15.24
C ASP A 83 -0.01 -14.42 -14.94
N PRO A 84 0.99 -13.76 -15.57
CA PRO A 84 1.27 -12.35 -15.29
C PRO A 84 0.12 -11.43 -15.71
N LYS A 85 -0.59 -11.71 -16.81
CA LYS A 85 -1.68 -10.84 -17.28
C LYS A 85 -2.88 -10.86 -16.31
N ARG A 86 -3.25 -12.05 -15.83
CA ARG A 86 -4.31 -12.22 -14.82
C ARG A 86 -3.91 -11.59 -13.49
N LEU A 87 -2.66 -11.76 -13.06
CA LEU A 87 -2.16 -11.15 -11.83
C LEU A 87 -2.32 -9.63 -11.86
N ILE A 88 -1.82 -8.99 -12.92
CA ILE A 88 -1.91 -7.54 -13.10
C ILE A 88 -3.37 -7.07 -13.11
N LYS A 89 -4.27 -7.77 -13.83
CA LYS A 89 -5.70 -7.44 -13.85
C LYS A 89 -6.33 -7.46 -12.45
N LYS A 90 -6.01 -8.47 -11.64
CA LYS A 90 -6.51 -8.60 -10.26
C LYS A 90 -5.95 -7.50 -9.35
N VAL A 91 -4.65 -7.20 -9.44
CA VAL A 91 -4.01 -6.16 -8.64
C VAL A 91 -4.56 -4.77 -8.98
N LEU A 92 -4.73 -4.44 -10.26
CA LEU A 92 -5.35 -3.18 -10.68
C LEU A 92 -6.77 -3.01 -10.14
N ALA A 93 -7.57 -4.08 -10.12
CA ALA A 93 -8.89 -4.04 -9.51
C ALA A 93 -8.84 -3.75 -8.00
N ALA A 94 -7.86 -4.33 -7.29
CA ALA A 94 -7.65 -4.07 -5.87
C ALA A 94 -7.23 -2.62 -5.59
N VAL A 95 -6.30 -2.06 -6.38
CA VAL A 95 -5.87 -0.65 -6.27
C VAL A 95 -7.06 0.28 -6.47
N ARG A 96 -7.83 0.10 -7.55
CA ARG A 96 -9.02 0.92 -7.83
C ARG A 96 -10.01 0.89 -6.67
N LYS A 97 -10.25 -0.28 -6.09
CA LYS A 97 -11.13 -0.43 -4.93
C LYS A 97 -10.60 0.33 -3.71
N GLN A 98 -9.30 0.28 -3.45
CA GLN A 98 -8.69 1.03 -2.34
C GLN A 98 -8.80 2.54 -2.55
N ASN A 99 -8.52 3.05 -3.75
CA ASN A 99 -8.60 4.48 -4.06
C ASN A 99 -10.01 5.04 -3.84
N ILE A 100 -11.05 4.34 -4.29
CA ILE A 100 -12.45 4.73 -4.05
C ILE A 100 -12.75 4.86 -2.55
N VAL A 101 -12.22 3.94 -1.72
CA VAL A 101 -12.40 3.99 -0.27
C VAL A 101 -11.66 5.18 0.34
N ILE A 102 -10.42 5.45 -0.10
CA ILE A 102 -9.61 6.59 0.35
C ILE A 102 -10.32 7.91 0.01
N GLU A 103 -10.70 8.12 -1.25
CA GLU A 103 -11.41 9.31 -1.71
C GLU A 103 -12.72 9.54 -0.94
N ARG A 104 -13.46 8.46 -0.64
CA ARG A 104 -14.69 8.55 0.16
C ARG A 104 -14.39 8.99 1.60
N ARG A 105 -13.32 8.47 2.21
CA ARG A 105 -12.89 8.87 3.56
C ARG A 105 -12.48 10.34 3.60
N GLU A 106 -11.74 10.80 2.61
CA GLU A 106 -11.28 12.19 2.50
C GLU A 106 -12.43 13.17 2.30
N ARG A 107 -13.40 12.84 1.43
CA ARG A 107 -14.63 13.62 1.25
C ARG A 107 -15.41 13.74 2.56
N ASN A 108 -15.57 12.62 3.28
CA ASN A 108 -16.28 12.59 4.57
C ASN A 108 -15.54 13.42 5.64
N ALA A 109 -14.21 13.32 5.72
CA ALA A 109 -13.40 14.11 6.65
C ALA A 109 -13.51 15.61 6.35
N SER A 110 -13.50 15.99 5.07
CA SER A 110 -13.65 17.37 4.63
C SER A 110 -15.03 17.95 4.95
N ALA A 111 -16.10 17.15 4.81
CA ALA A 111 -17.45 17.56 5.18
C ALA A 111 -17.58 17.79 6.70
N ARG A 112 -17.02 16.89 7.53
CA ARG A 112 -17.00 17.04 9.00
C ARG A 112 -16.28 18.32 9.45
N ARG A 113 -15.14 18.65 8.83
CA ARG A 113 -14.41 19.89 9.11
C ARG A 113 -15.22 21.15 8.80
N ARG A 114 -16.00 21.15 7.70
CA ARG A 114 -16.89 22.27 7.34
C ARG A 114 -18.02 22.45 8.36
N ASN A 115 -18.69 21.37 8.76
CA ASN A 115 -19.78 21.42 9.74
C ASN A 115 -19.29 21.81 11.14
N GLY A 116 -18.10 21.35 11.56
CA GLY A 116 -17.51 21.72 12.84
C GLY A 116 -17.12 23.20 12.97
N LYS A 117 -16.85 23.90 11.86
CA LYS A 117 -16.61 25.36 11.85
C LYS A 117 -17.91 26.17 12.00
N HIS A 118 -19.02 25.71 11.43
CA HIS A 118 -20.33 26.38 11.58
C HIS A 118 -20.91 26.31 13.00
N GLY A 119 -20.54 25.29 13.80
CA GLY A 119 -20.98 25.15 15.19
C GLY A 119 -20.25 26.04 16.22
N LYS A 120 -19.06 26.56 15.89
CA LYS A 120 -18.27 27.39 16.84
C LYS A 120 -18.57 28.90 16.78
N GLY A 121 -19.43 29.36 15.87
CA GLY A 121 -19.83 30.77 15.73
C GLY A 121 -21.10 31.19 16.50
N LYS A 122 -21.79 30.26 17.18
CA LYS A 122 -23.00 30.53 17.98
C LYS A 122 -22.75 30.33 19.50
N LYS A 123 -21.70 30.95 20.04
CA LYS A 123 -21.77 31.45 21.42
C LYS A 123 -21.76 32.96 21.33
N ARG A 124 -22.94 33.50 21.00
CA ARG A 124 -23.24 34.93 21.05
C ARG A 124 -23.18 35.35 22.52
N ILE A 125 -22.48 36.45 22.71
CA ILE A 125 -22.58 37.40 23.80
C ILE A 125 -24.03 37.45 24.33
N THR A 126 -24.21 37.10 25.59
CA THR A 126 -25.30 37.62 26.42
C THR A 126 -24.69 37.95 27.77
N SER A 127 -24.06 39.11 27.87
CA SER A 127 -24.18 39.92 29.07
C SER A 127 -25.64 40.39 29.14
N PRO A 128 -26.30 40.21 30.28
CA PRO A 128 -26.75 41.41 30.97
C PRO A 128 -26.70 41.32 32.52
N GLU A 129 -26.48 42.51 33.08
CA GLU A 129 -26.65 42.98 34.47
C GLU A 129 -25.60 42.57 35.53
#